data_AF-A0A948K9M5-F1
#
_entry.id   AF-A0A948K9M5-F1
#
_cell.length_a   1.000
_cell.length_b   1.000
_cell.length_c   1.000
_cell.angle_alpha   90.00
_cell.angle_beta   90.00
_cell.angle_gamma   90.00
#
_symmetry.space_group_name_H-M   'P 1'
#
loop_
_entity.id
_entity.type
_entity.pdbx_description
1 polymer ?
#
loop_
_entity_poly.entity_id
_entity_poly.type
_entity_poly.pdbx_seq_one_letter_code
_entity_poly.pdbx_strand_id
1 'polypeptide(L)'
;MYSTKVLLLAAKVSFIHMTWLVSIIGVPMLYFDKDLQLSEKVGLFVCFLVFLWIIYFLTNMLFHRLSLRKPEALEAFLSKDEAARGKELGTHLEGW
;
A
#
# COMPACT_ATOMS: atom_id res chain seq x y z
N MET A 1 0.25 5.58 -18.75
CA MET A 1 1.50 4.89 -18.36
C MET A 1 1.20 3.69 -17.47
N TYR A 2 0.38 3.85 -16.41
CA TYR A 2 -0.23 2.73 -15.71
C TYR A 2 -1.61 2.40 -16.29
N SER A 3 -1.90 1.12 -16.51
CA SER A 3 -3.26 0.67 -16.82
C SER A 3 -4.08 0.62 -15.52
N THR A 4 -5.41 0.72 -15.64
CA THR A 4 -6.32 0.60 -14.48
C THR A 4 -6.10 -0.73 -13.73
N LYS A 5 -5.77 -1.80 -14.46
CA LYS A 5 -5.45 -3.11 -13.90
C LYS A 5 -4.19 -3.08 -13.02
N VAL A 6 -3.11 -2.46 -13.52
CA VAL A 6 -1.85 -2.29 -12.78
C VAL A 6 -2.07 -1.48 -11.50
N LEU A 7 -2.86 -0.39 -11.57
CA LEU A 7 -3.19 0.42 -10.40
C LEU A 7 -4.00 -0.36 -9.36
N LEU A 8 -4.98 -1.15 -9.79
CA LEU A 8 -5.80 -1.97 -8.89
C LEU A 8 -4.97 -3.07 -8.23
N LEU A 9 -4.06 -3.70 -8.98
CA LEU A 9 -3.11 -4.68 -8.45
C LEU A 9 -2.17 -4.06 -7.43
N ALA A 10 -1.60 -2.89 -7.74
CA ALA A 10 -0.72 -2.15 -6.82
C ALA A 10 -1.46 -1.74 -5.53
N ALA A 11 -2.70 -1.25 -5.66
CA ALA A 11 -3.57 -0.92 -4.54
C ALA A 11 -3.84 -2.15 -3.66
N LYS A 12 -4.14 -3.31 -4.26
CA LYS A 12 -4.37 -4.56 -3.53
C LYS A 12 -3.11 -5.03 -2.80
N VAL A 13 -1.95 -5.02 -3.46
CA VAL A 13 -0.68 -5.48 -2.88
C VAL A 13 -0.27 -4.59 -1.71
N SER A 14 -0.29 -3.26 -1.90
CA SER A 14 0.02 -2.29 -0.85
C SER A 14 -0.96 -2.35 0.32
N PHE A 15 -2.25 -2.61 0.05
CA PHE A 15 -3.26 -2.77 1.09
C PHE A 15 -2.99 -3.99 1.96
N ILE A 16 -2.63 -5.13 1.38
CA ILE A 16 -2.29 -6.35 2.14
C ILE A 16 -1.08 -6.09 3.05
N HIS A 17 -0.04 -5.43 2.54
CA HIS A 17 1.15 -5.11 3.34
C HIS A 17 0.79 -4.20 4.52
N MET A 18 0.04 -3.12 4.27
CA MET A 18 -0.38 -2.21 5.32
C MET A 18 -1.36 -2.85 6.31
N THR A 19 -2.23 -3.74 5.84
CA THR A 19 -3.13 -4.51 6.73
C THR A 19 -2.33 -5.35 7.71
N TRP A 20 -1.30 -6.08 7.25
CA TRP A 20 -0.44 -6.85 8.14
C TRP A 20 0.23 -5.98 9.20
N LEU A 21 0.84 -4.86 8.80
CA LEU A 21 1.53 -3.95 9.71
C LEU A 21 0.57 -3.34 10.75
N VAL A 22 -0.57 -2.82 10.29
CA VAL A 22 -1.57 -2.18 11.14
C VAL A 22 -2.27 -3.20 12.03
N SER A 23 -2.47 -4.45 11.59
CA SER A 23 -3.01 -5.50 12.45
C SER A 23 -2.06 -5.89 13.58
N ILE A 24 -0.75 -6.00 13.31
CA ILE A 24 0.25 -6.35 14.34
C ILE A 24 0.27 -5.34 15.49
N ILE A 25 0.14 -4.04 15.16
CA ILE A 25 0.18 -2.96 16.16
C ILE A 25 -1.21 -2.65 16.72
N GLY A 26 -2.22 -2.59 15.85
CA GLY A 26 -3.58 -2.17 16.15
C GLY A 26 -4.39 -3.21 16.93
N VAL A 27 -4.21 -4.51 16.67
CA VAL A 27 -4.97 -5.55 17.39
C VAL A 27 -4.64 -5.55 18.89
N PRO A 28 -3.35 -5.54 19.32
CA PRO A 28 -3.01 -5.40 20.73
C PRO A 28 -3.56 -4.10 21.34
N MET A 29 -3.41 -2.97 20.65
CA MET A 29 -3.90 -1.66 21.14
C MET A 29 -5.40 -1.69 21.46
N LEU A 30 -6.21 -2.26 20.57
CA LEU A 30 -7.67 -2.34 20.74
C LEU A 30 -8.09 -3.40 21.76
N TYR A 31 -7.29 -4.45 21.94
CA TYR A 31 -7.53 -5.49 22.94
C TYR A 31 -7.28 -4.99 24.36
N PHE A 32 -6.19 -4.24 24.59
CA PHE A 32 -5.82 -3.76 25.92
C PHE A 32 -6.62 -2.54 26.37
N ASP A 33 -7.15 -1.76 25.43
CA ASP A 33 -8.07 -0.68 25.75
C ASP A 33 -9.36 -1.23 26.36
N LYS A 34 -9.85 -0.66 27.47
CA LYS A 34 -11.11 -1.07 28.11
C LYS A 34 -12.18 0.02 28.10
N ASP A 35 -11.80 1.22 27.68
CA ASP A 35 -12.60 2.42 27.83
C ASP A 35 -13.47 2.67 26.58
N LEU A 36 -13.08 2.14 25.41
CA LEU A 36 -13.87 2.27 24.18
C LEU A 36 -14.83 1.11 23.95
N GLN A 37 -15.97 1.43 23.33
CA GLN A 37 -16.92 0.43 22.84
C GLN A 37 -16.35 -0.30 21.61
N LEU A 38 -16.84 -1.52 21.37
CA LEU A 38 -16.37 -2.35 20.25
C LEU A 38 -16.53 -1.65 18.89
N SER A 39 -17.63 -0.92 18.67
CA SER A 39 -17.89 -0.15 17.45
C SER A 39 -16.85 0.95 17.21
N GLU A 40 -16.49 1.69 18.25
CA GLU A 40 -15.50 2.76 18.19
C GLU A 40 -14.10 2.20 17.91
N LYS A 41 -13.76 1.07 18.54
CA LYS A 41 -12.52 0.34 18.29
C LYS A 41 -12.37 -0.09 16.84
N VAL A 42 -13.41 -0.71 16.28
CA VAL A 42 -13.41 -1.10 14.86
C VAL A 42 -13.35 0.13 13.95
N GLY A 43 -14.09 1.19 14.29
CA GLY A 43 -14.06 2.44 13.54
C GLY A 43 -12.67 3.07 13.48
N LEU A 44 -11.99 3.16 14.63
CA LEU A 44 -10.61 3.65 14.72
C LEU A 44 -9.65 2.77 13.93
N PHE A 45 -9.75 1.44 14.07
CA PHE A 45 -8.91 0.51 13.32
C PHE A 45 -9.01 0.73 11.82
N VAL A 46 -10.23 0.79 11.30
CA VAL A 46 -10.49 0.97 9.86
C VAL A 46 -10.02 2.36 9.40
N CYS A 47 -10.27 3.42 10.18
CA CYS A 47 -9.79 4.76 9.84
C CYS A 47 -8.26 4.81 9.77
N PHE A 48 -7.56 4.28 10.77
CA PHE A 48 -6.10 4.24 10.77
C PHE A 48 -5.54 3.40 9.63
N LEU A 49 -6.13 2.22 9.38
CA LEU A 49 -5.74 1.35 8.28
C LEU A 49 -5.86 2.06 6.94
N VAL A 50 -7.02 2.64 6.65
CA VAL A 50 -7.27 3.34 5.38
C VAL A 50 -6.37 4.56 5.25
N PHE A 51 -6.21 5.35 6.31
CA PHE A 51 -5.36 6.55 6.29
C PHE A 51 -3.90 6.21 6.00
N LEU A 52 -3.32 5.27 6.76
CA LEU A 52 -1.92 4.84 6.56
C LEU A 52 -1.72 4.16 5.21
N TRP A 53 -2.68 3.36 4.77
CA TRP A 53 -2.64 2.74 3.44
C TRP A 53 -2.63 3.78 2.32
N ILE A 54 -3.50 4.81 2.37
CA ILE A 54 -3.53 5.87 1.36
C ILE A 54 -2.18 6.58 1.30
N ILE A 55 -1.62 6.96 2.46
CA ILE A 55 -0.30 7.60 2.52
C ILE A 55 0.74 6.70 1.86
N TYR A 56 0.83 5.44 2.29
CA TYR A 56 1.80 4.49 1.75
C TYR A 56 1.67 4.29 0.24
N PHE A 57 0.44 4.12 -0.26
CA PHE A 57 0.19 3.93 -1.68
C PHE A 57 0.58 5.16 -2.51
N LEU A 58 0.24 6.37 -2.03
CA LEU A 58 0.61 7.62 -2.69
C LEU A 58 2.13 7.83 -2.69
N THR A 59 2.81 7.53 -1.58
CA THR A 59 4.27 7.62 -1.50
C THR A 59 4.93 6.63 -2.45
N ASN A 60 4.49 5.36 -2.49
CA ASN A 60 4.96 4.39 -3.48
C ASN A 60 4.81 4.91 -4.91
N MET A 61 3.62 5.42 -5.26
CA MET A 61 3.35 5.95 -6.59
C MET A 61 4.23 7.16 -6.94
N LEU A 62 4.46 8.05 -5.98
CA LEU A 62 5.28 9.24 -6.16
C LEU A 62 6.75 8.87 -6.42
N PHE A 63 7.35 8.05 -5.56
CA PHE A 63 8.74 7.63 -5.70
C PHE A 63 8.97 6.75 -6.93
N HIS A 64 8.01 5.85 -7.23
CA HIS A 64 8.06 5.05 -8.46
C HIS A 64 8.01 5.95 -9.71
N ARG A 65 7.17 6.99 -9.70
CA ARG A 65 7.15 7.96 -10.81
C ARG A 65 8.47 8.72 -10.95
N LEU A 66 9.16 9.01 -9.84
CA LEU A 66 10.47 9.64 -9.86
C LEU A 66 11.56 8.70 -10.39
N SER A 67 11.51 7.41 -10.05
CA SER A 67 12.49 6.42 -10.50
C SER A 67 12.40 6.14 -12.01
N LEU A 68 11.20 6.20 -12.59
CA LEU A 68 10.97 6.00 -14.03
C LEU A 68 11.32 7.21 -14.92
N ARG A 69 11.95 8.26 -14.38
CA ARG A 69 12.45 9.38 -15.19
C ARG A 69 13.62 8.98 -16.09
N LYS A 70 14.31 7.88 -15.77
CA LYS A 70 15.38 7.32 -16.60
C LYS A 70 14.77 6.45 -17.71
N PRO A 71 15.14 6.65 -18.99
CA PRO A 71 14.60 5.88 -20.12
C PRO A 71 14.75 4.37 -19.95
N GLU A 72 15.94 3.92 -19.49
CA GLU A 72 16.23 2.50 -19.25
C GLU A 72 15.30 1.88 -18.19
N ALA A 73 15.03 2.61 -17.10
CA ALA A 73 14.13 2.15 -16.05
C ALA A 73 12.67 2.09 -16.52
N LEU A 74 12.28 3.04 -17.38
CA LEU A 74 10.96 3.05 -18.00
C LEU A 74 10.76 1.85 -18.93
N GLU A 75 11.74 1.56 -19.79
CA GLU A 75 11.68 0.41 -20.70
C GLU A 75 11.64 -0.91 -19.93
N ALA A 76 12.49 -1.07 -18.91
CA ALA A 76 12.50 -2.25 -18.04
C ALA A 76 11.18 -2.44 -17.28
N PHE A 77 10.49 -1.35 -16.90
CA PHE A 77 9.17 -1.42 -16.30
C PHE A 77 8.08 -1.77 -17.31
N LEU A 78 8.15 -1.22 -18.53
CA LEU A 78 7.18 -1.47 -19.58
C LEU A 78 7.27 -2.88 -20.16
N SER A 79 8.44 -3.53 -20.10
CA SER A 79 8.63 -4.91 -20.54
C SER A 79 8.04 -5.96 -19.59
N LYS A 80 7.69 -5.58 -18.36
CA LYS A 80 7.07 -6.47 -17.38
C LYS A 80 5.59 -6.68 -17.67
N ASP A 81 5.06 -7.83 -17.24
CA ASP A 81 3.63 -8.11 -17.30
C ASP A 81 2.84 -7.25 -16.29
N GLU A 82 1.52 -7.16 -16.45
CA GLU A 82 0.67 -6.30 -15.62
C GLU A 82 0.74 -6.67 -14.12
N ALA A 83 0.92 -7.95 -13.78
CA ALA A 83 1.01 -8.39 -12.40
C ALA A 83 2.33 -7.97 -11.74
N ALA A 84 3.47 -8.17 -12.42
CA ALA A 84 4.75 -7.71 -11.92
C ALA A 84 4.80 -6.18 -11.79
N ARG A 85 4.25 -5.45 -12.78
CA ARG A 85 4.17 -3.99 -12.72
C ARG A 85 3.31 -3.49 -11.56
N GLY A 86 2.20 -4.17 -11.29
CA GLY A 86 1.34 -3.88 -10.15
C GLY A 86 2.04 -4.13 -8.82
N LYS A 87 2.76 -5.25 -8.70
CA LYS A 87 3.53 -5.58 -7.50
C LYS A 87 4.63 -4.56 -7.23
N GLU A 88 5.48 -4.29 -8.23
CA GLU A 88 6.59 -3.32 -8.12
C GLU A 88 6.09 -1.92 -7.75
N LEU A 89 5.00 -1.45 -8.37
CA LEU A 89 4.39 -0.18 -8.01
C LEU A 89 3.84 -0.19 -6.57
N GLY A 90 3.23 -1.30 -6.14
CA GLY A 90 2.61 -1.43 -4.81
C GLY A 90 3.58 -1.61 -3.65
N THR A 91 4.83 -1.97 -3.93
CA THR A 91 5.89 -2.23 -2.92
C THR A 91 7.19 -1.46 -3.22
N HIS A 92 7.13 -0.40 -4.01
CA HIS A 92 8.31 0.31 -4.49
C HIS A 92 9.25 0.77 -3.36
N LEU A 93 8.69 1.26 -2.25
CA LEU A 93 9.44 1.71 -1.08
C LEU A 93 10.12 0.58 -0.29
N GLU A 94 9.63 -0.65 -0.44
CA GLU A 94 10.23 -1.83 0.20
C GLU A 94 11.46 -2.33 -0.56
N GLY A 95 11.69 -1.86 -1.79
CA GLY A 95 12.90 -2.17 -2.56
C GLY A 95 12.95 -3.59 -3.15
N TRP A 96 11.79 -4.24 -3.32
CA TRP A 96 11.67 -5.53 -4.00
C TRP A 96 11.73 -5.41 -5.53
#